data_AF-A0A662STL1-F1
#
_entry.id   AF-A0A662STL1-F1
#
_cell.length_a   1.000
_cell.length_b   1.000
_cell.length_c   1.000
_cell.angle_alpha   90.00
_cell.angle_beta   90.00
_cell.angle_gamma   90.00
#
_symmetry.space_group_name_H-M   'P 1'
#
loop_
_entity.id
_entity.type
_entity.pdbx_description
1 polymer ?
#
loop_
_entity_poly.entity_id
_entity_poly.type
_entity_poly.pdbx_seq_one_letter_code
_entity_poly.pdbx_strand_id
1 'polypeptide(L)'
;MYAVAVNLKTPRSWRLKVQDFISKLEEAFGSRLIAVVALPSPEDLLYDSNVLIVLDKLKEGDLEKTAAITPDEISPLVVPEEDKDAVEAFLSYKEDTPDENSWLTKLKKFTKLLKATFGSRLIAVVALPSPEDLLYDSNVLIVLD
;
A
#
# COMPACT_ATOMS: atom_id res chain seq x y z
N MET A 1 -13.74 -21.07 3.83
CA MET A 1 -13.71 -20.27 2.58
C MET A 1 -13.70 -18.83 3.03
N TYR A 2 -12.70 -18.06 2.63
CA TYR A 2 -12.50 -16.67 3.04
C TYR A 2 -12.74 -15.76 1.83
N ALA A 3 -13.12 -14.51 2.09
CA ALA A 3 -13.36 -13.53 1.03
C ALA A 3 -12.04 -12.87 0.64
N VAL A 4 -11.76 -12.81 -0.66
CA VAL A 4 -10.59 -12.09 -1.19
C VAL A 4 -11.09 -10.93 -2.04
N ALA A 5 -10.75 -9.71 -1.63
CA ALA A 5 -10.99 -8.51 -2.41
C ALA A 5 -9.64 -7.97 -2.89
N VAL A 6 -9.36 -8.16 -4.18
CA VAL A 6 -8.16 -7.65 -4.84
C VAL A 6 -8.61 -6.90 -6.09
N ASN A 7 -8.18 -5.65 -6.22
CA ASN A 7 -8.41 -4.88 -7.46
C ASN A 7 -7.76 -5.64 -8.63
N LEU A 8 -8.35 -5.61 -9.83
CA LEU A 8 -7.78 -6.30 -11.00
C LEU A 8 -6.98 -5.35 -11.91
N LYS A 9 -7.15 -4.04 -11.74
CA LYS A 9 -6.41 -3.00 -12.49
C LYS A 9 -4.98 -2.79 -11.97
N THR A 10 -4.66 -3.40 -10.84
CA THR A 10 -3.35 -3.40 -10.18
C THR A 10 -2.25 -4.04 -11.01
N PRO A 11 -0.99 -3.55 -10.86
CA PRO A 11 0.17 -4.19 -11.45
C PRO A 11 0.23 -5.68 -11.15
N ARG A 12 0.58 -6.48 -12.15
CA ARG A 12 0.64 -7.95 -12.01
C ARG A 12 1.62 -8.39 -10.91
N SER A 13 2.75 -7.68 -10.76
CA SER A 13 3.75 -7.95 -9.72
C SER A 13 3.16 -7.83 -8.31
N TRP A 14 2.39 -6.77 -8.05
CA TRP A 14 1.70 -6.57 -6.78
C TRP A 14 0.67 -7.67 -6.52
N ARG A 15 -0.16 -7.99 -7.52
CA ARG A 15 -1.16 -9.08 -7.40
C ARG A 15 -0.52 -10.42 -7.04
N LEU A 16 0.62 -10.75 -7.66
CA LEU A 16 1.34 -11.99 -7.35
C LEU A 16 1.91 -11.99 -5.91
N LYS A 17 2.44 -10.86 -5.44
CA LYS A 17 2.91 -10.71 -4.05
C LYS A 17 1.76 -10.89 -3.04
N VAL A 18 0.64 -10.22 -3.26
CA VAL A 18 -0.55 -10.34 -2.41
C VAL A 18 -1.06 -11.78 -2.41
N GLN A 19 -1.04 -12.46 -3.57
CA GLN A 19 -1.47 -13.85 -3.68
C GLN A 19 -0.55 -14.81 -2.89
N ASP A 20 0.77 -14.65 -2.99
CA ASP A 20 1.72 -15.43 -2.19
C ASP A 20 1.52 -15.20 -0.69
N PHE A 21 1.27 -13.95 -0.30
CA PHE A 21 0.98 -13.60 1.08
C PHE A 21 -0.33 -14.21 1.58
N ILE A 22 -1.39 -14.21 0.75
CA ILE A 22 -2.65 -14.89 1.07
C ILE A 22 -2.43 -16.38 1.35
N SER A 23 -1.63 -17.08 0.54
CA SER A 23 -1.36 -18.51 0.79
C SER A 23 -0.66 -18.76 2.13
N LYS A 24 0.27 -17.88 2.53
CA LYS A 24 0.90 -17.94 3.86
C LYS A 24 -0.10 -17.67 4.98
N LEU A 25 -1.03 -16.74 4.78
CA LEU A 25 -2.10 -16.44 5.75
C LEU A 25 -3.07 -17.61 5.90
N GLU A 26 -3.43 -18.29 4.80
CA GLU A 26 -4.26 -19.49 4.82
C GLU A 26 -3.61 -20.60 5.65
N GLU A 27 -2.30 -20.86 5.44
CA GLU A 27 -1.55 -21.84 6.22
C GLU A 27 -1.46 -21.44 7.70
N ALA A 28 -1.28 -20.15 7.98
CA ALA A 28 -1.12 -19.64 9.33
C ALA A 28 -2.43 -19.64 10.15
N PHE A 29 -3.55 -19.30 9.52
CA PHE A 29 -4.80 -18.99 10.23
C PHE A 29 -5.96 -19.91 9.88
N GLY A 30 -5.88 -20.63 8.75
CA GLY A 30 -6.88 -21.61 8.33
C GLY A 30 -8.29 -21.03 8.32
N SER A 31 -9.21 -21.70 9.01
CA SER A 31 -10.61 -21.29 9.09
C SER A 31 -10.86 -19.97 9.83
N ARG A 32 -9.86 -19.44 10.54
CA ARG A 32 -9.98 -18.14 11.21
C ARG A 32 -9.78 -16.98 10.26
N LEU A 33 -9.14 -17.19 9.11
CA LEU A 33 -9.01 -16.15 8.10
C LEU A 33 -10.39 -15.94 7.45
N ILE A 34 -10.97 -14.76 7.64
CA ILE A 34 -12.31 -14.43 7.15
C ILE A 34 -12.21 -13.66 5.85
N ALA A 35 -11.32 -12.66 5.79
CA ALA A 35 -11.12 -11.87 4.59
C ALA A 35 -9.69 -11.33 4.46
N VAL A 36 -9.29 -11.08 3.21
CA VAL A 36 -8.09 -10.30 2.88
C VAL A 36 -8.48 -9.26 1.84
N VAL A 37 -8.21 -7.99 2.13
CA VAL A 37 -8.48 -6.85 1.23
C VAL A 37 -7.16 -6.13 0.95
N ALA A 38 -6.71 -6.14 -0.29
CA ALA A 38 -5.48 -5.45 -0.68
C ALA A 38 -5.78 -4.18 -1.46
N LEU A 39 -5.08 -3.10 -1.12
CA LEU A 39 -5.17 -1.83 -1.83
C LEU A 39 -4.59 -1.92 -3.25
N PRO A 40 -4.92 -0.96 -4.13
CA PRO A 40 -4.52 -0.96 -5.54
C PRO A 40 -3.02 -0.71 -5.82
N SER A 41 -2.19 -0.46 -4.83
CA SER A 41 -0.75 -0.28 -5.03
C SER A 41 0.00 -0.53 -3.72
N PRO A 42 1.27 -1.00 -3.75
CA PRO A 42 2.07 -1.09 -2.53
C PRO A 42 2.26 0.26 -1.82
N GLU A 43 2.16 1.37 -2.56
CA GLU A 43 2.28 2.74 -2.06
C GLU A 43 0.97 3.33 -1.52
N ASP A 44 -0.16 2.67 -1.73
CA ASP A 44 -1.44 3.11 -1.19
C ASP A 44 -1.53 2.67 0.28
N LEU A 45 -1.81 3.61 1.18
CA LEU A 45 -1.87 3.34 2.61
C LEU A 45 -3.17 3.86 3.20
N LEU A 46 -3.80 3.02 4.00
CA LEU A 46 -4.94 3.34 4.85
C LEU A 46 -4.61 2.80 6.24
N TYR A 47 -4.59 3.69 7.25
CA TYR A 47 -4.05 3.38 8.59
C TYR A 47 -2.62 2.81 8.51
N ASP A 48 -1.76 3.46 7.71
CA ASP A 48 -0.38 3.04 7.44
C ASP A 48 -0.24 1.62 6.88
N SER A 49 -1.34 1.06 6.34
CA SER A 49 -1.44 -0.32 5.88
C SER A 49 -2.00 -0.39 4.46
N ASN A 50 -1.49 -1.33 3.67
CA ASN A 50 -1.91 -1.56 2.27
C ASN A 50 -2.64 -2.90 2.09
N VAL A 51 -2.72 -3.72 3.14
CA VAL A 51 -3.48 -4.97 3.16
C VAL A 51 -4.24 -5.07 4.47
N LEU A 52 -5.55 -5.27 4.43
CA LEU A 52 -6.37 -5.63 5.57
C LEU A 52 -6.50 -7.14 5.67
N ILE A 53 -6.32 -7.67 6.88
CA ILE A 53 -6.51 -9.07 7.23
C ILE A 53 -7.59 -9.14 8.30
N VAL A 54 -8.68 -9.83 8.00
CA VAL A 54 -9.81 -10.00 8.91
C VAL A 54 -9.78 -11.42 9.47
N LEU A 55 -9.72 -11.53 10.78
CA LEU A 55 -9.80 -12.79 11.51
C LEU A 55 -11.14 -12.92 12.26
N ASP A 56 -11.62 -14.15 12.47
CA ASP A 56 -12.84 -14.43 13.26
C ASP A 56 -12.77 -13.79 14.66
N LYS A 57 -11.58 -13.85 15.27
CA LYS A 57 -11.20 -13.21 16.53
C LYS A 57 -9.69 -13.08 16.60
N LEU A 58 -9.23 -12.01 17.25
CA LEU A 58 -7.82 -11.85 17.59
C LEU A 58 -7.45 -12.71 18.81
N LYS A 59 -6.28 -13.33 18.72
CA LYS A 59 -5.61 -14.03 19.82
C LYS A 59 -4.25 -13.40 20.06
N GLU A 60 -3.74 -13.59 21.27
CA GLU A 60 -2.36 -13.27 21.61
C GLU A 60 -1.40 -13.97 20.62
N GLY A 61 -0.43 -13.23 20.08
CA GLY A 61 0.52 -13.75 19.09
C GLY A 61 0.09 -13.58 17.63
N ASP A 62 -1.16 -13.17 17.33
CA ASP A 62 -1.63 -13.06 15.94
C ASP A 62 -0.92 -11.96 15.15
N LEU A 63 -0.59 -10.85 15.81
CA LEU A 63 0.14 -9.73 15.20
C LEU A 63 1.58 -10.13 14.89
N GLU A 64 2.25 -10.77 15.85
CA GLU A 64 3.62 -11.28 15.72
C GLU A 64 3.70 -12.35 14.65
N LYS A 65 2.72 -13.27 14.62
CA LYS A 65 2.62 -14.31 13.61
C LYS A 65 2.43 -13.72 12.23
N THR A 66 1.57 -12.71 12.09
CA THR A 66 1.38 -11.99 10.82
C THR A 66 2.67 -11.31 10.40
N ALA A 67 3.30 -10.53 11.27
CA ALA A 67 4.55 -9.83 11.00
C ALA A 67 5.68 -10.77 10.54
N ALA A 68 5.76 -11.99 11.11
CA ALA A 68 6.76 -12.99 10.75
C ALA A 68 6.62 -13.54 9.33
N ILE A 69 5.44 -13.45 8.71
CA ILE A 69 5.16 -13.97 7.36
C ILE A 69 4.92 -12.86 6.33
N THR A 70 4.89 -11.60 6.77
CA THR A 70 4.72 -10.42 5.92
C THR A 70 5.94 -10.22 5.01
N PRO A 71 5.76 -10.18 3.67
CA PRO A 71 6.85 -9.87 2.74
C PRO A 71 7.11 -8.37 2.62
N ASP A 72 8.26 -8.01 2.06
CA ASP A 72 8.59 -6.61 1.75
C ASP A 72 7.54 -5.94 0.87
N GLU A 73 7.30 -4.65 1.14
CA GLU A 73 6.27 -3.78 0.53
C GLU A 73 4.82 -4.09 0.95
N ILE A 74 4.58 -5.10 1.80
CA ILE A 74 3.26 -5.30 2.42
C ILE A 74 3.27 -4.73 3.84
N SER A 75 2.31 -3.86 4.12
CA SER A 75 2.02 -3.31 5.44
C SER A 75 0.63 -3.80 5.86
N PRO A 76 0.52 -4.85 6.68
CA PRO A 76 -0.77 -5.44 7.04
C PRO A 76 -1.42 -4.74 8.23
N LEU A 77 -2.73 -4.54 8.16
CA LEU A 77 -3.60 -4.26 9.30
C LEU A 77 -4.38 -5.52 9.64
N VAL A 78 -4.27 -6.01 10.87
CA VAL A 78 -5.01 -7.20 11.34
C VAL A 78 -6.12 -6.77 12.28
N VAL A 79 -7.36 -7.14 11.93
CA VAL A 79 -8.55 -6.78 12.71
C VAL A 79 -9.44 -7.98 12.96
N PRO A 80 -10.24 -7.99 14.03
CA PRO A 80 -11.32 -8.96 14.19
C PRO A 80 -12.49 -8.64 13.24
N GLU A 81 -13.32 -9.64 12.93
CA GLU A 81 -14.52 -9.50 12.06
C GLU A 81 -15.51 -8.43 12.55
N GLU A 82 -15.51 -8.13 13.84
CA GLU A 82 -16.35 -7.09 14.44
C GLU A 82 -15.94 -5.65 14.07
N ASP A 83 -14.70 -5.45 13.58
CA ASP A 83 -14.19 -4.14 13.14
C ASP A 83 -14.69 -3.80 11.72
N LYS A 84 -15.99 -3.50 11.65
CA LYS A 84 -16.66 -3.16 10.40
C LYS A 84 -16.14 -1.86 9.80
N ASP A 85 -15.67 -0.93 10.63
CA ASP A 85 -15.17 0.38 10.19
C ASP A 85 -13.92 0.19 9.34
N ALA A 86 -12.96 -0.63 9.79
CA ALA A 86 -11.77 -0.95 9.00
C ALA A 86 -12.12 -1.67 7.69
N VAL A 87 -13.04 -2.64 7.74
CA VAL A 87 -13.49 -3.38 6.55
C VAL A 87 -14.14 -2.46 5.53
N GLU A 88 -15.06 -1.60 5.97
CA GLU A 88 -15.75 -0.64 5.10
C GLU A 88 -14.77 0.38 4.52
N ALA A 89 -13.82 0.88 5.31
CA ALA A 89 -12.81 1.82 4.83
C ALA A 89 -11.91 1.21 3.73
N PHE A 90 -11.47 -0.04 3.90
CA PHE A 90 -10.67 -0.74 2.87
C PHE A 90 -11.49 -1.09 1.62
N LEU A 91 -12.76 -1.51 1.78
CA LEU A 91 -13.62 -1.85 0.63
C LEU A 91 -14.09 -0.61 -0.14
N SER A 92 -14.35 0.48 0.57
CA SER A 92 -14.72 1.77 -0.01
C SER A 92 -13.51 2.60 -0.43
N TYR A 93 -12.29 2.07 -0.24
CA TYR A 93 -11.07 2.67 -0.74
C TYR A 93 -11.20 2.87 -2.24
N LYS A 94 -11.53 4.10 -2.60
CA LYS A 94 -11.31 4.58 -3.93
C LYS A 94 -9.83 4.92 -3.91
N GLU A 95 -9.08 4.26 -4.79
CA GLU A 95 -7.88 4.88 -5.35
C GLU A 95 -8.30 6.32 -5.57
N ASP A 96 -7.69 7.27 -4.84
CA ASP A 96 -7.85 8.69 -5.14
C ASP A 96 -7.57 8.70 -6.64
N THR A 97 -8.62 8.78 -7.47
CA THR A 97 -8.43 8.91 -8.91
C THR A 97 -7.57 10.14 -8.94
N PRO A 98 -6.27 10.00 -9.24
CA PRO A 98 -5.36 11.05 -8.91
C PRO A 98 -5.90 12.20 -9.72
N ASP A 99 -6.34 13.27 -9.05
CA ASP A 99 -6.65 14.48 -9.79
C ASP A 99 -5.36 14.71 -10.57
N GLU A 100 -5.41 14.54 -11.90
CA GLU A 100 -4.19 14.57 -12.70
C GLU A 100 -3.54 15.94 -12.56
N ASN A 101 -4.32 16.93 -12.11
CA ASN A 101 -3.88 18.25 -11.75
C ASN A 101 -3.28 18.36 -10.34
N SER A 102 -3.54 17.41 -9.45
CA SER A 102 -2.98 17.36 -8.09
C SER A 102 -1.46 17.27 -8.15
N TRP A 103 -0.85 18.12 -7.34
CA TRP A 103 0.58 18.28 -7.21
C TRP A 103 1.29 16.97 -6.84
N LEU A 104 0.74 16.23 -5.88
CA LEU A 104 1.30 14.96 -5.42
C LEU A 104 1.32 13.91 -6.54
N THR A 105 0.30 13.87 -7.38
CA THR A 105 0.25 12.99 -8.55
C THR A 105 1.35 13.34 -9.54
N LYS A 106 1.50 14.62 -9.86
CA LYS A 106 2.53 15.12 -10.79
C LYS A 106 3.92 14.80 -10.24
N LEU A 107 4.14 14.99 -8.94
CA LEU A 107 5.39 14.62 -8.26
C LEU A 107 5.66 13.12 -8.31
N LYS A 108 4.66 12.27 -8.03
CA LYS A 108 4.83 10.81 -8.13
C LYS A 108 5.22 10.38 -9.54
N LYS A 109 4.54 10.90 -10.58
CA LYS A 109 4.88 10.64 -12.00
C LYS A 109 6.30 11.13 -12.31
N PHE A 110 6.66 12.32 -11.87
CA PHE A 110 7.99 12.91 -12.08
C PHE A 110 9.10 12.10 -11.41
N THR A 111 8.95 11.75 -10.13
CA THR A 111 9.92 10.91 -9.39
C THR A 111 10.09 9.54 -10.04
N LYS A 112 9.02 8.96 -10.59
CA LYS A 112 9.09 7.69 -11.32
C LYS A 112 9.94 7.82 -12.61
N LEU A 113 9.77 8.92 -13.35
CA LEU A 113 10.60 9.21 -14.54
C LEU A 113 12.07 9.44 -14.16
N LEU A 114 12.33 10.14 -13.06
CA LEU A 114 13.68 10.36 -12.55
C LEU A 114 14.34 9.04 -12.15
N LYS A 115 13.64 8.16 -11.43
CA LYS A 115 14.15 6.82 -11.08
C LYS A 115 14.46 5.99 -12.33
N ALA A 116 13.59 6.04 -13.34
CA ALA A 116 13.83 5.34 -14.60
C ALA A 116 15.04 5.89 -15.40
N THR A 117 15.31 7.20 -15.26
CA THR A 117 16.37 7.90 -16.02
C THR A 117 17.72 7.82 -15.32
N PHE A 118 17.76 8.08 -14.02
CA PHE A 118 18.99 8.20 -13.24
C PHE A 118 19.32 6.94 -12.43
N GLY A 119 18.37 6.02 -12.26
CA GLY A 119 18.58 4.75 -11.59
C GLY A 119 19.15 4.94 -10.18
N SER A 120 20.27 4.27 -9.89
CA SER A 120 20.97 4.35 -8.60
C SER A 120 21.60 5.72 -8.32
N ARG A 121 21.74 6.58 -9.32
CA ARG A 121 22.30 7.94 -9.14
C ARG A 121 21.30 8.90 -8.52
N LEU A 122 20.01 8.57 -8.49
CA LEU A 122 19.01 9.41 -7.84
C LEU A 122 19.04 9.20 -6.32
N ILE A 123 19.62 10.17 -5.60
CA ILE A 123 19.70 10.11 -4.14
C ILE A 123 18.37 10.53 -3.51
N ALA A 124 17.80 11.67 -3.96
CA ALA A 124 16.56 12.18 -3.40
C ALA A 124 15.80 13.09 -4.37
N VAL A 125 14.48 13.15 -4.18
CA VAL A 125 13.60 14.16 -4.78
C VAL A 125 12.85 14.80 -3.63
N VAL A 126 13.10 16.09 -3.40
CA VAL A 126 12.45 16.86 -2.33
C VAL A 126 11.59 17.92 -3.00
N ALA A 127 10.31 17.94 -2.69
CA ALA A 127 9.37 18.89 -3.27
C ALA A 127 8.72 19.76 -2.20
N LEU A 128 8.39 20.99 -2.58
CA LEU A 128 7.64 21.90 -1.73
C LEU A 128 6.15 21.47 -1.65
N PRO A 129 5.40 21.93 -0.63
CA PRO A 129 4.01 21.50 -0.41
C PRO A 129 3.04 21.82 -1.55
N SER A 130 3.30 22.88 -2.33
CA SER A 130 2.47 23.34 -3.45
C SER A 130 3.32 23.59 -4.70
N PRO A 131 2.75 23.44 -5.93
CA PRO A 131 3.47 23.78 -7.17
C PRO A 131 3.78 25.27 -7.30
N GLU A 132 3.03 26.12 -6.58
CA GLU A 132 3.19 27.57 -6.55
C GLU A 132 4.27 28.03 -5.56
N ASP A 133 4.66 27.16 -4.62
CA ASP A 133 5.75 27.44 -3.68
C ASP A 133 7.08 27.36 -4.44
N LEU A 134 7.92 28.39 -4.33
CA LEU A 134 9.22 28.44 -5.00
C LEU A 134 10.32 28.78 -4.01
N LEU A 135 11.41 28.02 -4.07
CA LEU A 135 12.67 28.33 -3.43
C LEU A 135 13.75 28.35 -4.51
N TYR A 136 14.39 29.50 -4.74
CA TYR A 136 15.31 29.70 -5.87
C TYR A 136 14.67 29.31 -7.22
N ASP A 137 13.48 29.84 -7.49
CA ASP A 137 12.70 29.59 -8.72
C ASP A 137 12.39 28.11 -8.99
N SER A 138 12.54 27.25 -7.97
CA SER A 138 12.34 25.81 -8.06
C SER A 138 11.41 25.34 -6.95
N ASN A 139 10.46 24.47 -7.31
CA ASN A 139 9.56 23.80 -6.36
C ASN A 139 9.96 22.35 -6.08
N VAL A 140 10.97 21.84 -6.79
CA VAL A 140 11.53 20.50 -6.63
C VAL A 140 13.05 20.57 -6.65
N LEU A 141 13.68 19.98 -5.65
CA LEU A 141 15.10 19.72 -5.58
C LEU A 141 15.35 18.25 -5.94
N ILE A 142 16.25 18.04 -6.91
CA ILE A 142 16.71 16.72 -7.31
C ILE A 142 18.17 16.59 -6.85
N VAL A 143 18.45 15.59 -6.03
CA VAL A 143 19.80 15.29 -5.56
C VAL A 143 20.29 14.05 -6.28
N LEU A 144 21.42 14.18 -6.97
CA LEU A 144 22.09 13.09 -7.67
C LEU A 144 23.47 12.81 -7.05
N ASP A 145 23.91 11.56 -7.20
CA ASP A 145 25.30 11.10 -7.09
C ASP A 145 26.10 11.50 -8.35
#